data_AF-A0A674J9D2-F1
#
_entry.id   AF-A0A674J9D2-F1
#
_cell.length_a   1.000
_cell.length_b   1.000
_cell.length_c   1.000
_cell.angle_alpha   90.00
_cell.angle_beta   90.00
_cell.angle_gamma   90.00
#
_symmetry.space_group_name_H-M   'P 1'
#
loop_
_entity.id
_entity.type
_entity.pdbx_description
1 polymer ?
#
loop_
_entity_poly.entity_id
_entity_poly.type
_entity_poly.pdbx_seq_one_letter_code
_entity_poly.pdbx_strand_id
1 'polypeptide(L)'
;MKLTTQAYCKMVLHGAKYPHCAVNGLLVAEKQPPPPRKDQQPHGQPQPHGQPQPHTLFVDCIPLFHGTLALAPMLEVALTLIDSWCKENSYVIAGYYQANERVKDASPNQVAEKVASRIAEGFSDPALIMVDNTKFTMECTEPAIHVYEHHENKWRCKDPHFDYCEDWSEAQRITVSLLDSKSYETLVDFDNHLDDLRNDWTNPEINKAVLHLC
;
A
#
# COMPACT_ATOMS: atom_id res chain seq x y z
N MET A 1 2.97 -10.14 5.91
CA MET A 1 3.16 -8.69 5.67
C MET A 1 2.45 -7.87 6.74
N LYS A 2 2.83 -6.61 6.91
CA LYS A 2 2.20 -5.61 7.78
C LYS A 2 2.20 -4.23 7.10
N LEU A 3 1.26 -3.36 7.46
CA LEU A 3 1.14 -1.97 7.04
C LEU A 3 1.54 -1.06 8.21
N THR A 4 2.37 -0.05 7.92
CA THR A 4 2.58 1.08 8.84
C THR A 4 1.30 1.92 8.95
N THR A 5 1.20 2.69 10.04
CA THR A 5 0.18 3.73 10.21
C THR A 5 0.13 4.68 9.00
N GLN A 6 1.30 5.13 8.51
CA GLN A 6 1.40 6.03 7.37
C GLN A 6 0.79 5.45 6.08
N ALA A 7 1.16 4.22 5.72
CA ALA A 7 0.64 3.56 4.53
C ALA A 7 -0.89 3.39 4.61
N TYR A 8 -1.41 2.99 5.77
CA TYR A 8 -2.83 2.83 6.00
C TYR A 8 -3.58 4.18 5.91
N CYS A 9 -3.11 5.21 6.61
CA CYS A 9 -3.73 6.54 6.60
C CYS A 9 -3.84 7.10 5.18
N LYS A 10 -2.77 7.10 4.39
CA LYS A 10 -2.81 7.61 3.02
C LYS A 10 -3.79 6.86 2.12
N MET A 11 -3.85 5.54 2.25
CA MET A 11 -4.78 4.71 1.48
C MET A 11 -6.24 5.08 1.82
N VAL A 12 -6.55 5.24 3.11
CA VAL A 12 -7.89 5.66 3.56
C VAL A 12 -8.19 7.09 3.10
N LEU A 13 -7.26 8.03 3.28
CA LEU A 13 -7.44 9.42 2.84
C LEU A 13 -7.66 9.53 1.33
N HIS A 14 -6.99 8.71 0.51
CA HIS A 14 -7.21 8.68 -0.92
C HIS A 14 -8.65 8.25 -1.27
N GLY A 15 -9.15 7.18 -0.62
CA GLY A 15 -10.55 6.77 -0.75
C GLY A 15 -11.55 7.84 -0.29
N ALA A 16 -11.26 8.52 0.82
CA ALA A 16 -12.09 9.62 1.34
C ALA A 16 -12.14 10.83 0.40
N LYS A 17 -11.05 11.11 -0.32
CA LYS A 17 -10.97 12.22 -1.27
C LYS A 17 -11.90 12.01 -2.47
N TYR A 18 -12.02 10.77 -2.95
CA TYR A 18 -12.83 10.42 -4.14
C TYR A 18 -13.87 9.34 -3.84
N PRO A 19 -14.87 9.62 -2.98
CA PRO A 19 -15.78 8.58 -2.46
C PRO A 19 -16.75 8.00 -3.50
N HIS A 20 -16.85 8.62 -4.67
CA HIS A 20 -17.75 8.24 -5.76
C HIS A 20 -17.02 7.58 -6.94
N CYS A 21 -15.72 7.35 -6.81
CA CYS A 21 -14.87 6.79 -7.86
C CYS A 21 -14.11 5.58 -7.34
N ALA A 22 -13.68 4.71 -8.26
CA ALA A 22 -12.63 3.76 -7.92
C ALA A 22 -11.31 4.51 -7.72
N VAL A 23 -10.47 4.06 -6.79
CA VAL A 23 -9.12 4.60 -6.55
C VAL A 23 -8.10 3.48 -6.50
N ASN A 24 -6.85 3.77 -6.86
CA ASN A 24 -5.76 2.81 -6.72
C ASN A 24 -4.43 3.45 -6.33
N GLY A 25 -3.47 2.61 -5.97
CA GLY A 25 -2.12 3.08 -5.70
C GLY A 25 -1.12 1.95 -5.45
N LEU A 26 0.12 2.35 -5.19
CA LEU A 26 1.22 1.42 -4.93
C LEU A 26 1.58 1.43 -3.45
N LEU A 27 1.97 0.27 -2.96
CA LEU A 27 2.57 0.09 -1.63
C LEU A 27 4.08 -0.03 -1.81
N VAL A 28 4.83 0.68 -0.98
CA VAL A 28 6.30 0.63 -0.99
C VAL A 28 6.81 0.02 0.31
N ALA A 29 7.88 -0.75 0.18
CA ALA A 29 8.61 -1.33 1.31
C ALA A 29 10.05 -0.84 1.30
N GLU A 30 10.72 -0.86 2.44
CA GLU A 30 12.17 -0.67 2.49
C GLU A 30 12.87 -1.82 1.76
N LYS A 31 13.92 -1.47 1.01
CA LYS A 31 14.73 -2.45 0.32
C LYS A 31 15.52 -3.27 1.35
N GLN A 32 15.09 -4.49 1.62
CA GLN A 32 15.86 -5.38 2.47
C GLN A 32 17.23 -5.69 1.84
N PRO A 33 18.33 -5.68 2.63
CA PRO A 33 19.61 -6.13 2.13
C PRO A 33 19.51 -7.60 1.69
N PRO A 34 20.18 -8.00 0.60
CA PRO A 34 20.12 -9.38 0.12
C PRO A 34 20.58 -10.32 1.25
N PRO A 35 19.93 -11.48 1.43
CA PRO A 35 20.33 -12.42 2.45
C PRO A 35 21.80 -12.81 2.25
N PRO A 36 22.59 -12.97 3.33
CA PRO A 36 23.99 -13.35 3.21
C PRO A 36 24.11 -14.67 2.44
N ARG A 37 25.07 -14.74 1.51
CA ARG A 37 25.33 -15.94 0.71
C ARG A 37 25.59 -17.13 1.64
N LYS A 38 24.97 -18.28 1.36
CA LYS A 38 25.11 -19.52 2.13
C LYS A 38 26.58 -19.95 2.33
N ASP A 39 27.49 -19.50 1.47
CA ASP A 39 28.93 -19.81 1.53
C ASP A 39 29.72 -19.03 2.60
N GLN A 40 29.11 -18.04 3.26
CA GLN A 40 29.72 -17.31 4.39
C GLN A 40 29.15 -17.70 5.76
N GLN A 41 28.27 -18.71 5.82
CA GLN A 41 27.86 -19.27 7.11
C GLN A 41 29.00 -20.15 7.65
N PRO A 42 29.63 -19.80 8.78
CA PRO A 42 30.54 -20.71 9.44
C PRO A 42 29.78 -22.01 9.74
N HIS A 43 30.27 -23.13 9.19
CA HIS A 43 29.75 -24.46 9.44
C HIS A 43 29.57 -24.68 10.95
N GLY A 44 28.32 -24.83 11.39
CA GLY A 44 28.02 -25.40 12.70
C GLY A 44 27.20 -24.56 13.69
N GLN A 45 26.65 -23.40 13.33
CA GLN A 45 25.65 -22.76 14.20
C GLN A 45 24.24 -23.28 13.88
N PRO A 46 23.53 -23.91 14.85
CA PRO A 46 22.13 -24.22 14.68
C PRO A 46 21.35 -22.92 14.47
N GLN A 47 20.58 -22.83 13.38
CA GLN A 47 19.62 -21.75 13.20
C GLN A 47 18.70 -21.70 14.43
N PRO A 48 18.47 -20.53 15.05
CA PRO A 48 17.50 -20.42 16.12
C PRO A 48 16.13 -20.81 15.55
N HIS A 49 15.68 -22.03 15.87
CA HIS A 49 14.32 -22.47 15.61
C HIS A 49 13.37 -21.52 16.34
N GLY A 50 12.67 -20.67 15.59
CA GLY A 50 11.64 -19.78 16.13
C GLY A 50 11.78 -18.29 15.79
N GLN A 51 12.72 -17.86 14.95
CA GLN A 51 12.61 -16.50 14.40
C GLN A 51 11.43 -16.45 13.41
N PRO A 52 10.38 -15.63 13.68
CA PRO A 52 9.33 -15.41 12.70
C PRO A 52 9.97 -14.93 11.41
N GLN A 53 9.55 -15.46 10.26
CA GLN A 53 10.01 -14.94 8.98
C GLN A 53 9.78 -13.42 8.96
N PRO A 54 10.76 -12.60 8.55
CA PRO A 54 10.57 -11.15 8.52
C PRO A 54 9.41 -10.87 7.56
N HIS A 55 8.27 -10.50 8.12
CA HIS A 55 7.11 -10.13 7.34
C HIS A 55 7.43 -8.84 6.58
N THR A 56 7.13 -8.79 5.28
CA THR A 56 7.27 -7.55 4.50
C THR A 56 6.49 -6.44 5.17
N LEU A 57 7.16 -5.33 5.47
CA LEU A 57 6.55 -4.13 6.03
C LEU A 57 6.34 -3.10 4.93
N PHE A 58 5.09 -2.69 4.72
CA PHE A 58 4.73 -1.61 3.83
C PHE A 58 4.83 -0.28 4.57
N VAL A 59 5.86 0.50 4.24
CA VAL A 59 6.26 1.70 4.97
C VAL A 59 5.57 2.97 4.47
N ASP A 60 5.09 2.96 3.23
CA ASP A 60 4.31 4.05 2.67
C ASP A 60 3.38 3.54 1.56
N CYS A 61 2.45 4.38 1.13
CA CYS A 61 1.71 4.16 -0.11
C CYS A 61 1.68 5.43 -0.97
N ILE A 62 1.63 5.22 -2.29
CA ILE A 62 1.59 6.27 -3.30
C ILE A 62 0.24 6.19 -4.00
N PRO A 63 -0.68 7.14 -3.73
CA PRO A 63 -1.92 7.30 -4.47
C PRO A 63 -1.66 7.53 -5.96
N LEU A 64 -2.24 6.68 -6.81
CA LEU A 64 -2.04 6.76 -8.25
C LEU A 64 -3.19 7.50 -8.94
N PHE A 65 -4.31 6.81 -9.16
CA PHE A 65 -5.37 7.30 -10.03
C PHE A 65 -6.74 7.23 -9.36
N HIS A 66 -7.66 8.05 -9.84
CA HIS A 66 -9.07 8.04 -9.45
C HIS A 66 -10.01 8.03 -10.66
N GLY A 67 -11.14 7.34 -10.54
CA GLY A 67 -12.14 7.22 -11.61
C GLY A 67 -11.76 6.15 -12.65
N THR A 68 -11.19 6.56 -13.80
CA THR A 68 -10.81 5.61 -14.86
C THR A 68 -9.46 4.99 -14.53
N LEU A 69 -9.49 3.91 -13.74
CA LEU A 69 -8.28 3.26 -13.26
C LEU A 69 -7.38 2.79 -14.41
N ALA A 70 -6.17 3.36 -14.44
CA ALA A 70 -5.01 2.85 -15.16
C ALA A 70 -5.23 2.56 -16.65
N LEU A 71 -5.44 3.61 -17.44
CA LEU A 71 -5.11 3.54 -18.86
C LEU A 71 -3.62 3.17 -18.96
N ALA A 72 -3.31 2.07 -19.66
CA ALA A 72 -1.97 1.46 -19.68
C ALA A 72 -0.81 2.47 -19.83
N PRO A 73 -0.89 3.51 -20.70
CA PRO A 73 0.19 4.49 -20.82
C PRO A 73 0.49 5.26 -19.53
N MET A 74 -0.53 5.71 -18.80
CA MET A 74 -0.33 6.52 -17.59
C MET A 74 0.21 5.67 -16.45
N LEU A 75 -0.25 4.41 -16.35
CA LEU A 75 0.28 3.47 -15.38
C LEU A 75 1.76 3.14 -15.63
N GLU A 76 2.16 2.94 -16.89
CA GLU A 76 3.57 2.68 -17.24
C GLU A 76 4.48 3.86 -16.89
N VAL A 77 4.03 5.09 -17.14
CA VAL A 77 4.73 6.32 -16.74
C VAL A 77 4.86 6.40 -15.22
N ALA A 78 3.75 6.20 -14.49
CA ALA A 78 3.75 6.25 -13.03
C ALA A 78 4.69 5.21 -12.42
N LEU A 79 4.60 3.95 -12.88
CA LEU A 79 5.48 2.87 -12.41
C LEU A 79 6.96 3.20 -12.66
N THR A 80 7.30 3.76 -13.82
CA THR A 80 8.69 4.11 -14.16
C THR A 80 9.22 5.22 -13.26
N LEU A 81 8.45 6.27 -13.05
CA LEU A 81 8.86 7.42 -12.21
C LEU A 81 8.97 7.03 -10.73
N ILE A 82 7.99 6.27 -10.23
CA ILE A 82 7.98 5.81 -8.85
C ILE A 82 9.09 4.80 -8.60
N ASP A 83 9.40 3.89 -9.55
CA ASP A 83 10.51 2.96 -9.43
C ASP A 83 11.86 3.69 -9.36
N SER A 84 12.06 4.75 -10.16
CA SER A 84 13.25 5.60 -10.07
C SER A 84 13.38 6.25 -8.70
N TRP A 85 12.31 6.88 -8.22
CA TRP A 85 12.29 7.50 -6.89
C TRP A 85 12.54 6.48 -5.77
N CYS A 86 11.94 5.28 -5.87
CA CYS A 86 12.15 4.21 -4.90
C CYS A 86 13.63 3.82 -4.83
N LYS A 87 14.30 3.65 -5.98
CA LYS A 87 15.73 3.30 -6.05
C LYS A 87 16.62 4.35 -5.39
N GLU A 88 16.31 5.63 -5.56
CA GLU A 88 17.05 6.75 -4.96
C GLU A 88 16.86 6.82 -3.44
N ASN A 89 15.70 6.42 -2.94
CA ASN A 89 15.32 6.52 -1.53
C ASN A 89 15.38 5.18 -0.76
N SER A 90 16.05 4.16 -1.33
CA SER A 90 16.16 2.82 -0.72
C SER A 90 14.82 2.11 -0.47
N TYR A 91 13.82 2.40 -1.29
CA TYR A 91 12.54 1.70 -1.31
C TYR A 91 12.44 0.73 -2.51
N VAL A 92 11.40 -0.09 -2.47
CA VAL A 92 10.96 -0.94 -3.58
C VAL A 92 9.43 -0.94 -3.64
N ILE A 93 8.87 -0.97 -4.85
CA ILE A 93 7.44 -1.18 -5.05
C ILE A 93 7.14 -2.64 -4.66
N ALA A 94 6.34 -2.81 -3.63
CA ALA A 94 6.10 -4.11 -2.99
C ALA A 94 4.64 -4.54 -3.02
N GLY A 95 3.71 -3.68 -3.45
CA GLY A 95 2.32 -4.05 -3.56
C GLY A 95 1.47 -3.05 -4.32
N TYR A 96 0.20 -3.39 -4.47
CA TYR A 96 -0.81 -2.57 -5.12
C TYR A 96 -2.08 -2.58 -4.27
N TYR A 97 -2.75 -1.44 -4.17
CA TYR A 97 -4.07 -1.35 -3.56
C TYR A 97 -5.11 -0.81 -4.53
N GLN A 98 -6.36 -1.19 -4.32
CA GLN A 98 -7.50 -0.68 -5.07
C GLN A 98 -8.77 -0.63 -4.22
N ALA A 99 -9.53 0.44 -4.35
CA ALA A 99 -10.92 0.52 -3.94
C ALA A 99 -11.78 0.54 -5.20
N ASN A 100 -12.77 -0.35 -5.29
CA ASN A 100 -13.70 -0.35 -6.42
C ASN A 100 -14.76 0.74 -6.26
N GLU A 101 -15.40 1.15 -7.36
CA GLU A 101 -16.48 2.15 -7.34
C GLU A 101 -17.73 1.63 -6.60
N ARG A 102 -18.01 0.33 -6.71
CA ARG A 102 -19.19 -0.29 -6.08
C ARG A 102 -18.90 -0.66 -4.64
N VAL A 103 -19.66 -0.09 -3.71
CA VAL A 103 -19.48 -0.28 -2.26
C VAL A 103 -19.42 -1.75 -1.82
N LYS A 104 -20.21 -2.64 -2.44
CA LYS A 104 -20.29 -4.06 -2.06
C LYS A 104 -19.31 -4.97 -2.80
N ASP A 105 -18.47 -4.41 -3.68
CA ASP A 105 -17.53 -5.17 -4.50
C ASP A 105 -16.10 -4.93 -4.03
N ALA A 106 -15.59 -5.76 -3.14
CA ALA A 106 -14.19 -5.74 -2.71
C ALA A 106 -13.33 -6.77 -3.45
N SER A 107 -13.80 -7.30 -4.59
CA SER A 107 -13.05 -8.32 -5.34
C SER A 107 -12.02 -7.69 -6.28
N PRO A 108 -10.82 -8.30 -6.43
CA PRO A 108 -9.87 -7.89 -7.44
C PRO A 108 -10.44 -8.02 -8.85
N ASN A 109 -10.29 -6.97 -9.66
CA ASN A 109 -10.58 -7.05 -11.09
C ASN A 109 -9.32 -7.44 -11.88
N GLN A 110 -9.47 -7.69 -13.18
CA GLN A 110 -8.35 -8.08 -14.04
C GLN A 110 -7.21 -7.05 -14.09
N VAL A 111 -7.51 -5.76 -13.90
CA VAL A 111 -6.47 -4.72 -13.86
C VAL A 111 -5.64 -4.89 -12.60
N ALA A 112 -6.28 -4.99 -11.43
CA ALA A 112 -5.61 -5.22 -10.16
C ALA A 112 -4.71 -6.47 -10.20
N GLU A 113 -5.23 -7.59 -10.70
CA GLU A 113 -4.47 -8.84 -10.81
C GLU A 113 -3.27 -8.71 -11.76
N LYS A 114 -3.40 -8.00 -12.89
CA LYS A 114 -2.31 -7.79 -13.84
C LYS A 114 -1.22 -6.90 -13.26
N VAL A 115 -1.58 -5.79 -12.62
CA VAL A 115 -0.61 -4.86 -12.02
C VAL A 115 0.12 -5.56 -10.86
N ALA A 116 -0.61 -6.22 -9.98
CA ALA A 116 -0.02 -6.95 -8.87
C ALA A 116 0.89 -8.10 -9.38
N SER A 117 0.49 -8.83 -10.43
CA SER A 117 1.34 -9.86 -11.06
C SER A 117 2.61 -9.27 -11.67
N ARG A 118 2.54 -8.06 -12.24
CA ARG A 118 3.72 -7.37 -12.76
C ARG A 118 4.70 -6.99 -11.65
N ILE A 119 4.19 -6.54 -10.50
CA ILE A 119 5.00 -6.25 -9.30
C ILE A 119 5.64 -7.55 -8.77
N ALA A 120 4.92 -8.67 -8.83
CA ALA A 120 5.42 -9.99 -8.41
C ALA A 120 6.63 -10.50 -9.22
N GLU A 121 6.86 -9.98 -10.43
CA GLU A 121 8.07 -10.29 -11.21
C GLU A 121 9.33 -9.64 -10.60
N GLY A 122 9.18 -8.50 -9.91
CA GLY A 122 10.27 -7.71 -9.34
C GLY A 122 10.42 -7.81 -7.82
N PHE A 123 9.41 -8.33 -7.12
CA PHE A 123 9.37 -8.44 -5.67
C PHE A 123 8.80 -9.80 -5.24
N SER A 124 9.44 -10.48 -4.28
CA SER A 124 9.15 -11.88 -3.96
C SER A 124 7.94 -12.11 -3.05
N ASP A 125 7.48 -11.09 -2.32
CA ASP A 125 6.36 -11.19 -1.37
C ASP A 125 5.30 -10.09 -1.60
N PRO A 126 4.76 -9.96 -2.83
CA PRO A 126 3.89 -8.85 -3.17
C PRO A 126 2.50 -9.00 -2.54
N ALA A 127 1.90 -7.88 -2.14
CA ALA A 127 0.52 -7.85 -1.67
C ALA A 127 -0.39 -7.11 -2.66
N LEU A 128 -1.59 -7.66 -2.84
CA LEU A 128 -2.72 -7.01 -3.48
C LEU A 128 -3.76 -6.69 -2.42
N ILE A 129 -4.04 -5.41 -2.17
CA ILE A 129 -4.98 -4.96 -1.15
C ILE A 129 -6.25 -4.42 -1.82
N MET A 130 -7.39 -4.96 -1.43
CA MET A 130 -8.68 -4.40 -1.82
C MET A 130 -9.27 -3.66 -0.63
N VAL A 131 -9.60 -2.38 -0.81
CA VAL A 131 -10.29 -1.59 0.23
C VAL A 131 -11.76 -2.01 0.27
N ASP A 132 -12.23 -2.37 1.46
CA ASP A 132 -13.63 -2.73 1.72
C ASP A 132 -14.45 -1.47 2.02
N ASN A 133 -15.09 -0.94 0.98
CA ASN A 133 -15.93 0.24 1.11
C ASN A 133 -17.14 0.04 2.04
N THR A 134 -17.53 -1.19 2.38
CA THR A 134 -18.60 -1.43 3.38
C THR A 134 -18.15 -1.16 4.81
N LYS A 135 -16.85 -1.26 5.07
CA LYS A 135 -16.19 -1.03 6.37
C LYS A 135 -15.52 0.34 6.45
N PHE A 136 -15.44 1.05 5.34
CA PHE A 136 -14.91 2.40 5.27
C PHE A 136 -15.88 3.38 5.96
N THR A 137 -15.56 3.77 7.19
CA THR A 137 -16.32 4.76 7.96
C THR A 137 -15.40 5.84 8.52
N MET A 138 -15.97 6.98 8.92
CA MET A 138 -15.19 8.08 9.51
C MET A 138 -14.55 7.67 10.85
N GLU A 139 -15.20 6.78 11.59
CA GLU A 139 -14.74 6.25 12.88
C GLU A 139 -13.72 5.11 12.75
N CYS A 140 -13.51 4.59 11.54
CA CYS A 140 -12.58 3.49 11.24
C CYS A 140 -12.70 2.32 12.23
N THR A 141 -13.91 1.82 12.50
CA THR A 141 -14.17 0.86 13.60
C THR A 141 -13.40 -0.45 13.47
N GLU A 142 -13.11 -0.86 12.23
CA GLU A 142 -12.32 -2.04 11.90
C GLU A 142 -11.47 -1.77 10.63
N PRO A 143 -10.40 -2.53 10.38
CA PRO A 143 -9.62 -2.38 9.17
C PRO A 143 -10.47 -2.64 7.92
N ALA A 144 -10.66 -1.59 7.11
CA ALA A 144 -11.41 -1.65 5.86
C ALA A 144 -10.60 -2.25 4.69
N ILE A 145 -9.93 -3.38 4.88
CA ILE A 145 -9.06 -3.99 3.86
C ILE A 145 -9.19 -5.51 3.76
N HIS A 146 -9.07 -6.02 2.55
CA HIS A 146 -8.87 -7.43 2.22
C HIS A 146 -7.50 -7.60 1.57
N VAL A 147 -6.74 -8.57 2.05
CA VAL A 147 -5.37 -8.81 1.57
C VAL A 147 -5.33 -10.09 0.75
N TYR A 148 -4.76 -9.99 -0.45
CA TYR A 148 -4.54 -11.10 -1.36
C TYR A 148 -3.04 -11.35 -1.52
N GLU A 149 -2.65 -12.62 -1.42
CA GLU A 149 -1.28 -13.07 -1.67
C GLU A 149 -1.20 -13.87 -2.97
N HIS A 150 -0.05 -13.77 -3.61
CA HIS A 150 0.25 -14.49 -4.83
C HIS A 150 0.70 -15.92 -4.51
N HIS A 151 -0.12 -16.91 -4.85
CA HIS A 151 0.19 -18.33 -4.66
C HIS A 151 -0.18 -19.13 -5.91
N GLU A 152 0.81 -19.83 -6.50
CA GLU A 152 0.63 -20.69 -7.70
C GLU A 152 -0.07 -19.97 -8.87
N ASN A 153 0.41 -18.77 -9.24
CA ASN A 153 -0.14 -17.93 -10.31
C ASN A 153 -1.58 -17.45 -10.09
N LYS A 154 -2.06 -17.46 -8.84
CA LYS A 154 -3.39 -16.93 -8.48
C LYS A 154 -3.30 -16.07 -7.23
N TRP A 155 -4.13 -15.04 -7.19
CA TRP A 155 -4.33 -14.21 -6.02
C TRP A 155 -5.38 -14.85 -5.11
N ARG A 156 -5.01 -15.16 -3.87
CA ARG A 156 -5.92 -15.75 -2.87
C ARG A 156 -6.07 -14.82 -1.69
N CYS A 157 -7.32 -14.59 -1.28
CA CYS A 157 -7.62 -13.78 -0.10
C CYS A 157 -7.11 -14.51 1.15
N LYS A 158 -6.40 -13.79 2.01
CA LYS A 158 -5.97 -14.29 3.31
C LYS A 158 -7.09 -14.17 4.35
N ASP A 159 -6.83 -14.71 5.53
CA ASP A 159 -7.73 -14.63 6.67
C ASP A 159 -8.03 -13.15 7.04
N PRO A 160 -9.30 -12.71 7.01
CA PRO A 160 -9.70 -11.36 7.43
C PRO A 160 -9.45 -11.08 8.92
N HIS A 161 -9.29 -12.11 9.75
CA HIS A 161 -9.04 -11.95 11.20
C HIS A 161 -7.55 -11.74 11.52
N PHE A 162 -6.68 -11.82 10.52
CA PHE A 162 -5.28 -11.49 10.70
C PHE A 162 -5.12 -9.97 10.85
N ASP A 163 -4.34 -9.55 11.83
CA ASP A 163 -4.00 -8.14 11.99
C ASP A 163 -2.95 -7.76 10.94
N TYR A 164 -3.34 -6.94 9.96
CA TYR A 164 -2.47 -6.47 8.88
C TYR A 164 -1.78 -5.14 9.19
N CYS A 165 -2.12 -4.45 10.29
CA CYS A 165 -1.45 -3.23 10.70
C CYS A 165 -0.35 -3.54 11.72
N GLU A 166 0.71 -2.75 11.80
CA GLU A 166 1.70 -2.91 12.87
C GLU A 166 1.10 -2.62 14.24
N ASP A 167 0.36 -1.50 14.34
CA ASP A 167 -0.46 -1.13 15.48
C ASP A 167 -1.81 -0.60 14.96
N TRP A 168 -2.84 -1.44 15.00
CA TRP A 168 -4.18 -1.06 14.57
C TRP A 168 -4.77 0.07 15.42
N SER A 169 -4.49 0.10 16.73
CA SER A 169 -5.09 1.09 17.63
C SER A 169 -4.53 2.49 17.35
N GLU A 170 -3.22 2.57 17.09
CA GLU A 170 -2.58 3.80 16.63
C GLU A 170 -3.09 4.20 15.24
N ALA A 171 -3.05 3.28 14.27
CA ALA A 171 -3.49 3.54 12.91
C ALA A 171 -4.93 4.05 12.85
N GLN A 172 -5.84 3.44 13.62
CA GLN A 172 -7.22 3.89 13.76
C GLN A 172 -7.30 5.31 14.32
N ARG A 173 -6.68 5.58 15.48
CA ARG A 173 -6.73 6.88 16.14
C ARG A 173 -6.22 8.02 15.24
N ILE A 174 -5.09 7.79 14.56
CA ILE A 174 -4.48 8.78 13.67
C ILE A 174 -5.34 8.98 12.42
N THR A 175 -5.84 7.90 11.81
CA THR A 175 -6.70 8.00 10.63
C THR A 175 -7.97 8.79 10.92
N VAL A 176 -8.65 8.53 12.04
CA VAL A 176 -9.83 9.30 12.47
C VAL A 176 -9.49 10.78 12.61
N SER A 177 -8.38 11.13 13.26
CA SER A 177 -7.94 12.53 13.40
C SER A 177 -7.67 13.21 12.05
N LEU A 178 -7.10 12.50 11.09
CA LEU A 178 -6.82 13.02 9.74
C LEU A 178 -8.10 13.17 8.90
N LEU A 179 -9.07 12.26 9.08
CA LEU A 179 -10.39 12.34 8.45
C LEU A 179 -11.20 13.51 9.01
N ASP A 180 -11.24 13.69 10.33
CA ASP A 180 -11.95 14.78 11.01
C ASP A 180 -11.40 16.15 10.62
N SER A 181 -10.07 16.26 10.49
CA SER A 181 -9.40 17.48 10.02
C SER A 181 -9.48 17.68 8.50
N LYS A 182 -10.12 16.75 7.77
CA LYS A 182 -10.24 16.76 6.31
C LYS A 182 -8.91 16.82 5.57
N SER A 183 -7.88 16.17 6.14
CA SER A 183 -6.54 16.11 5.53
C SER A 183 -6.57 15.51 4.11
N TYR A 184 -7.59 14.70 3.78
CA TYR A 184 -7.82 14.15 2.44
C TYR A 184 -8.01 15.23 1.36
N GLU A 185 -8.47 16.44 1.68
CA GLU A 185 -8.58 17.54 0.70
C GLU A 185 -7.21 17.97 0.16
N THR A 186 -6.16 17.82 0.96
CA THR A 186 -4.78 18.19 0.63
C THR A 186 -3.93 17.04 0.08
N LEU A 187 -4.46 15.81 0.12
CA LEU A 187 -3.77 14.64 -0.43
C LEU A 187 -3.61 14.78 -1.93
N VAL A 188 -2.42 14.51 -2.44
CA VAL A 188 -2.10 14.54 -3.87
C VAL A 188 -1.93 13.12 -4.36
N ASP A 189 -2.67 12.75 -5.39
CA ASP A 189 -2.42 11.54 -6.17
C ASP A 189 -1.63 11.84 -7.45
N PHE A 190 -1.31 10.78 -8.20
CA PHE A 190 -0.55 10.90 -9.42
C PHE A 190 -1.34 11.60 -10.54
N ASP A 191 -2.66 11.45 -10.61
CA ASP A 191 -3.50 12.23 -11.53
C ASP A 191 -3.36 13.75 -11.27
N ASN A 192 -3.45 14.19 -10.01
CA ASN A 192 -3.25 15.59 -9.64
C ASN A 192 -1.84 16.09 -9.95
N HIS A 193 -0.83 15.23 -9.85
CA HIS A 193 0.54 15.54 -10.25
C HIS A 193 0.68 15.69 -11.77
N LEU A 194 0.01 14.84 -12.55
CA LEU A 194 0.02 14.94 -14.02
C LEU A 194 -0.67 16.23 -14.50
N ASP A 195 -1.71 16.68 -13.80
CA ASP A 195 -2.37 17.97 -14.06
C ASP A 195 -1.50 19.18 -13.68
N ASP A 196 -0.77 19.08 -12.56
CA ASP A 196 0.17 20.11 -12.10
C ASP A 196 1.39 19.50 -11.41
N LEU A 197 2.53 19.55 -12.09
CA LEU A 197 3.80 18.97 -11.65
C LEU A 197 4.35 19.56 -10.33
N ARG A 198 3.78 20.68 -9.85
CA ARG A 198 4.12 21.24 -8.53
C ARG A 198 3.54 20.43 -7.38
N ASN A 199 2.51 19.63 -7.64
CA ASN A 199 1.89 18.79 -6.62
C ASN A 199 2.79 17.58 -6.34
N ASP A 200 3.17 17.39 -5.07
CA ASP A 200 4.07 16.30 -4.67
C ASP A 200 3.28 15.03 -4.30
N TRP A 201 3.32 14.03 -5.17
CA TRP A 201 2.65 12.74 -4.98
C TRP A 201 3.24 11.90 -3.83
N THR A 202 4.41 12.26 -3.28
CA THR A 202 4.96 11.60 -2.08
C THR A 202 4.26 12.04 -0.80
N ASN A 203 3.47 13.12 -0.85
CA ASN A 203 2.66 13.64 0.26
C ASN A 203 3.46 13.90 1.57
N PRO A 204 4.55 14.71 1.54
CA PRO A 204 5.42 14.92 2.70
C PRO A 204 4.71 15.60 3.88
N GLU A 205 3.74 16.49 3.61
CA GLU A 205 2.98 17.18 4.67
C GLU A 205 2.04 16.22 5.41
N ILE A 206 1.44 15.25 4.71
CA ILE A 206 0.65 14.18 5.34
C ILE A 206 1.56 13.29 6.18
N ASN A 207 2.75 12.92 5.68
CA ASN A 207 3.72 12.14 6.44
C ASN A 207 4.13 12.83 7.75
N LYS A 208 4.38 14.15 7.70
CA LYS A 208 4.67 14.95 8.90
C LYS A 208 3.48 14.99 9.86
N ALA A 209 2.26 15.12 9.34
CA ALA A 209 1.06 15.12 10.16
C ALA A 209 0.85 13.79 10.88
N VAL A 210 1.05 12.66 10.19
CA VAL A 210 1.02 11.32 10.79
C VAL A 210 2.06 11.23 11.90
N LEU A 211 3.32 11.59 11.62
CA LEU A 211 4.41 11.53 12.60
C LEU A 211 4.16 12.39 13.84
N HIS A 212 3.50 13.54 13.70
CA HIS A 212 3.14 14.40 14.85
C HIS A 212 2.06 13.78 15.73
N LEU A 213 1.20 12.93 15.15
CA LEU A 213 0.06 12.31 15.84
C LEU A 213 0.41 10.94 16.45
N CYS A 214 1.53 10.32 16.06
CA CYS A 214 2.12 9.14 16.70
C CYS A 214 2.56 9.46 18.13
#